data_AF-A0A6N0ZAC6-F1
#
_entry.id   AF-A0A6N0ZAC6-F1
#
_cell.length_a   1.000
_cell.length_b   1.000
_cell.length_c   1.000
_cell.angle_alpha   90.00
_cell.angle_beta   90.00
_cell.angle_gamma   90.00
#
_symmetry.space_group_name_H-M   'P 1'
#
loop_
_entity.id
_entity.type
_entity.pdbx_description
1 polymer ?
#
loop_
_entity_poly.entity_id
_entity_poly.type
_entity_poly.pdbx_seq_one_letter_code
_entity_poly.pdbx_strand_id
1 'polypeptide(L)'
;MNLVFDGPGQPIGLVPHSLIALLPLGVWAYRRFVSKRGSSLVWLLAAVGSLLLLNGIVLWDQLRVRRMDEEGTLQVTRGTVTQSWHIVSRERDWTRSTLSYTTTVSEGFDAGGVRFRWNVGDSFSPATFSNAGEPPLSFPQGTAVEVSWFVDPASQDERRIVRLRMGLPGERATSADAEFAAVIAGFVAALESGNGARLSELMHFPVSLGGHLLGPEQAESLWAALSMPALHTCLQTAVADDVSDGSRRIVCHGVTLVFARTAAGAWRLRELHQGS
;
A
#
# COMPACT_ATOMS: atom_id res chain seq x y z
N MET A 1 -8.02 -4.93 11.26
CA MET A 1 -8.00 -4.50 9.83
C MET A 1 -9.37 -3.95 9.48
N ASN A 2 -9.42 -2.69 9.07
CA ASN A 2 -10.62 -1.97 8.66
C ASN A 2 -10.81 -2.08 7.15
N LEU A 3 -12.04 -2.23 6.70
CA LEU A 3 -12.40 -2.15 5.29
C LEU A 3 -12.31 -0.70 4.84
N VAL A 4 -11.43 -0.43 3.86
CA VAL A 4 -11.19 0.92 3.35
C VAL A 4 -11.81 1.10 1.98
N PHE A 5 -11.82 0.04 1.17
CA PHE A 5 -12.50 0.04 -0.12
C PHE A 5 -13.17 -1.31 -0.37
N ASP A 6 -14.40 -1.26 -0.90
CA ASP A 6 -15.18 -2.42 -1.30
C ASP A 6 -15.86 -2.15 -2.64
N GLY A 7 -15.26 -2.68 -3.70
CA GLY A 7 -15.75 -2.58 -5.08
C GLY A 7 -17.12 -3.24 -5.28
N PRO A 8 -17.32 -4.51 -4.86
CA PRO A 8 -18.62 -5.20 -4.98
C PRO A 8 -19.75 -4.48 -4.24
N GLY A 9 -19.43 -3.87 -3.09
CA GLY A 9 -20.34 -3.07 -2.29
C GLY A 9 -20.67 -1.69 -2.85
N GLN A 10 -19.97 -1.21 -3.89
CA GLN A 10 -20.31 0.07 -4.50
C GLN A 10 -21.71 0.04 -5.12
N PRO A 11 -22.48 1.14 -5.03
CA PRO A 11 -23.79 1.23 -5.64
C PRO A 11 -23.66 1.04 -7.16
N ILE A 12 -24.54 0.21 -7.73
CA ILE A 12 -24.72 0.18 -9.18
C ILE A 12 -25.38 1.50 -9.55
N GLY A 13 -24.68 2.31 -10.32
CA GLY A 13 -25.03 3.71 -10.44
C GLY A 13 -24.65 4.32 -11.78
N LEU A 14 -25.53 5.21 -12.22
CA LEU A 14 -25.30 6.10 -13.35
C LEU A 14 -24.14 7.05 -13.01
N VAL A 15 -23.11 7.12 -13.85
CA VAL A 15 -22.07 8.16 -13.71
C VAL A 15 -22.69 9.55 -13.91
N PRO A 16 -22.15 10.65 -13.36
CA PRO A 16 -22.72 12.00 -13.53
C PRO A 16 -23.01 12.38 -14.99
N HIS A 17 -22.17 11.91 -15.92
CA HIS A 17 -22.34 12.08 -17.36
C HIS A 17 -23.62 11.43 -17.94
N SER A 18 -24.25 10.51 -17.21
CA SER A 18 -25.52 9.88 -17.59
C SER A 18 -26.68 10.85 -17.66
N LEU A 19 -26.57 12.02 -17.01
CA LEU A 19 -27.56 13.08 -17.15
C LEU A 19 -27.69 13.55 -18.60
N ILE A 20 -26.65 13.38 -19.44
CA ILE A 20 -26.70 13.67 -20.88
C ILE A 20 -27.75 12.80 -21.59
N ALA A 21 -27.96 11.57 -21.15
CA ALA A 21 -28.99 10.69 -21.71
C ALA A 21 -30.42 11.17 -21.41
N LEU A 22 -30.61 12.10 -20.46
CA LEU A 22 -31.91 12.71 -20.18
C LEU A 22 -32.32 13.74 -21.24
N LEU A 23 -31.38 14.32 -21.99
CA LEU A 23 -31.67 15.31 -23.04
C LEU A 23 -32.55 14.75 -24.16
N PRO A 24 -32.21 13.63 -24.84
CA PRO A 24 -33.09 13.03 -25.84
C PRO A 24 -34.41 12.52 -25.25
N LEU A 25 -34.40 12.09 -23.98
CA LEU A 25 -35.59 11.70 -23.22
C LEU A 25 -36.54 12.89 -23.00
N GLY A 26 -36.01 14.06 -22.66
CA GLY A 26 -36.75 15.32 -22.52
C GLY A 26 -37.36 15.78 -23.85
N VAL A 27 -36.61 15.66 -24.96
CA VAL A 27 -37.12 15.95 -26.31
C VAL A 27 -38.24 14.99 -26.70
N TRP A 28 -38.09 13.70 -26.38
CA TRP A 28 -39.12 12.69 -26.62
C TRP A 28 -40.40 13.01 -25.83
N ALA A 29 -40.28 13.31 -24.54
CA ALA A 29 -41.42 13.66 -23.68
C ALA A 29 -42.11 14.95 -24.17
N TYR A 30 -41.35 15.99 -24.47
CA TYR A 30 -41.88 17.25 -25.02
C TYR A 30 -42.65 17.01 -26.32
N ARG A 31 -42.09 16.23 -27.27
CA ARG A 31 -42.77 15.92 -28.53
C ARG A 31 -44.05 15.12 -28.31
N ARG A 32 -44.05 14.17 -27.37
CA ARG A 32 -45.22 13.34 -27.07
C ARG A 32 -46.35 14.11 -26.37
N PHE A 33 -46.02 14.99 -25.42
CA PHE A 33 -47.01 15.69 -24.60
C PHE A 33 -47.44 17.04 -25.19
N VAL A 34 -46.52 17.81 -25.77
CA VAL A 34 -46.80 19.17 -26.25
C VAL A 34 -47.17 19.17 -27.73
N SER A 35 -46.40 18.46 -28.57
CA SER A 35 -46.57 18.58 -30.03
C SER A 35 -47.65 17.69 -30.62
N LYS A 36 -48.16 16.69 -29.88
CA LYS A 36 -49.11 15.64 -30.31
C LYS A 36 -48.73 14.91 -31.62
N ARG A 37 -47.56 15.20 -32.21
CA ARG A 37 -47.01 14.46 -33.35
C ARG A 37 -46.58 13.10 -32.85
N GLY A 38 -47.02 12.05 -33.56
CA GLY A 38 -46.75 10.66 -33.24
C GLY A 38 -45.31 10.47 -32.75
N SER A 39 -45.19 9.92 -31.54
CA SER A 39 -43.93 9.64 -30.86
C SER A 39 -42.90 9.07 -31.84
N SER A 40 -41.88 9.85 -32.21
CA SER A 40 -40.81 9.31 -33.04
C SER A 40 -39.95 8.43 -32.15
N LEU A 41 -40.19 7.12 -32.26
CA LEU A 41 -39.40 6.01 -31.70
C LEU A 41 -37.89 6.30 -31.69
N VAL A 42 -37.41 7.01 -32.72
CA VAL A 42 -36.04 7.53 -32.87
C VAL A 42 -35.49 8.23 -31.62
N TRP A 43 -36.23 9.13 -30.96
CA TRP A 43 -35.71 9.86 -29.78
C TRP A 43 -35.65 8.98 -28.53
N LEU A 44 -36.59 8.04 -28.40
CA LEU A 44 -36.54 7.04 -27.33
C LEU A 44 -35.33 6.12 -27.53
N LEU A 45 -35.14 5.62 -28.76
CA LEU A 45 -33.97 4.80 -29.11
C LEU A 45 -32.66 5.57 -28.95
N ALA A 46 -32.63 6.86 -29.29
CA ALA A 46 -31.46 7.71 -29.05
C ALA A 46 -31.17 7.85 -27.55
N ALA A 47 -32.18 8.05 -26.72
CA ALA A 47 -32.00 8.13 -25.27
C ALA A 47 -31.50 6.82 -24.66
N VAL A 48 -32.10 5.69 -25.04
CA VAL A 48 -31.67 4.35 -24.60
C VAL A 48 -30.25 4.06 -25.09
N GLY A 49 -29.97 4.36 -26.36
CA GLY A 49 -28.64 4.17 -26.96
C GLY A 49 -27.57 5.02 -26.26
N SER A 50 -27.84 6.30 -25.98
CA SER A 50 -26.93 7.15 -25.21
C SER A 50 -26.73 6.65 -23.79
N LEU A 51 -27.80 6.20 -23.11
CA LEU A 51 -27.69 5.64 -21.75
C LEU A 51 -26.79 4.40 -21.73
N LEU A 52 -26.99 3.48 -22.69
CA LEU A 52 -26.19 2.25 -22.83
C LEU A 52 -24.73 2.55 -23.21
N LEU A 53 -24.48 3.51 -24.09
CA LEU A 53 -23.11 3.88 -24.48
C LEU A 53 -22.35 4.53 -23.31
N LEU A 54 -23.03 5.38 -22.52
CA LEU A 54 -22.40 6.08 -21.41
C LEU A 54 -22.18 5.19 -20.18
N ASN A 55 -23.04 4.19 -19.95
CA ASN A 55 -23.02 3.39 -18.72
C ASN A 55 -22.75 1.91 -18.93
N GLY A 56 -22.90 1.40 -20.14
CA GLY A 56 -22.85 -0.05 -20.40
C GLY A 56 -21.52 -0.66 -19.99
N ILE A 57 -20.40 0.02 -20.25
CA ILE A 57 -19.06 -0.44 -19.88
C ILE A 57 -18.90 -0.45 -18.35
N VAL A 58 -19.30 0.64 -17.68
CA VAL A 58 -19.22 0.77 -16.22
C VAL A 58 -20.08 -0.30 -15.53
N LEU A 59 -21.31 -0.48 -15.99
CA LEU A 59 -22.25 -1.47 -15.47
C LEU A 59 -21.75 -2.89 -15.70
N TRP A 60 -21.27 -3.19 -16.91
CA TRP A 60 -20.68 -4.48 -17.24
C TRP A 60 -19.51 -4.81 -16.30
N ASP A 61 -18.62 -3.85 -16.06
CA ASP A 61 -17.47 -4.04 -15.18
C ASP A 61 -17.90 -4.26 -13.72
N GLN A 62 -18.84 -3.48 -13.20
CA GLN A 62 -19.39 -3.68 -11.86
C GLN A 62 -20.02 -5.07 -11.69
N LEU A 63 -20.80 -5.53 -12.67
CA LEU A 63 -21.42 -6.86 -12.65
C LEU A 63 -20.37 -7.97 -12.75
N ARG A 64 -19.35 -7.78 -13.60
CA ARG A 64 -18.24 -8.71 -13.74
C ARG A 64 -17.46 -8.86 -12.44
N VAL A 65 -17.11 -7.75 -11.78
CA VAL A 65 -16.38 -7.75 -10.50
C VAL A 65 -17.19 -8.40 -9.38
N ARG A 66 -18.50 -8.11 -9.28
CA ARG A 66 -19.39 -8.78 -8.32
C ARG A 66 -19.43 -10.29 -8.53
N ARG A 67 -19.59 -10.72 -9.78
CA ARG A 67 -19.56 -12.15 -10.12
C ARG A 67 -18.23 -12.80 -9.72
N MET A 68 -17.09 -12.15 -9.98
CA MET A 68 -15.78 -12.68 -9.58
C MET A 68 -15.61 -12.79 -8.05
N ASP A 69 -16.20 -11.86 -7.28
CA ASP A 69 -16.23 -11.95 -5.81
C ASP A 69 -17.12 -13.11 -5.34
N GLU A 70 -18.30 -13.29 -5.95
CA GLU A 70 -19.23 -14.39 -5.66
C GLU A 70 -18.64 -15.76 -6.02
N GLU A 71 -17.95 -15.87 -7.15
CA GLU A 71 -17.31 -17.10 -7.63
C GLU A 71 -15.96 -17.37 -6.92
N GLY A 72 -15.44 -16.42 -6.15
CA GLY A 72 -14.17 -16.55 -5.42
C GLY A 72 -12.94 -16.56 -6.32
N THR A 73 -13.00 -15.95 -7.51
CA THR A 73 -11.90 -15.93 -8.48
C THR A 73 -10.88 -14.82 -8.23
N LEU A 74 -11.12 -13.95 -7.25
CA LEU A 74 -10.21 -12.87 -6.87
C LEU A 74 -8.98 -13.42 -6.14
N GLN A 75 -7.80 -12.90 -6.50
CA GLN A 75 -6.57 -13.17 -5.78
C GLN A 75 -6.51 -12.34 -4.51
N VAL A 76 -5.96 -12.90 -3.44
CA VAL A 76 -5.82 -12.22 -2.15
C VAL A 76 -4.36 -12.15 -1.76
N THR A 77 -3.83 -10.94 -1.66
CA THR A 77 -2.48 -10.68 -1.14
C THR A 77 -2.58 -10.11 0.26
N ARG A 78 -1.86 -10.71 1.21
CA ARG A 78 -1.71 -10.22 2.58
C ARG A 78 -0.27 -9.87 2.84
N GLY A 79 -0.02 -8.73 3.45
CA GLY A 79 1.34 -8.32 3.77
C GLY A 79 1.40 -7.00 4.50
N THR A 80 2.61 -6.47 4.64
CA THR A 80 2.85 -5.08 5.03
C THR A 80 3.23 -4.28 3.80
N VAL A 81 2.88 -2.99 3.79
CA VAL A 81 3.38 -2.04 2.78
C VAL A 81 4.87 -1.91 2.98
N THR A 82 5.66 -2.31 1.98
CA THR A 82 7.13 -2.16 2.01
C THR A 82 7.55 -0.83 1.42
N GLN A 83 6.82 -0.36 0.41
CA GLN A 83 7.10 0.90 -0.26
C GLN A 83 5.78 1.49 -0.77
N SER A 84 5.61 2.79 -0.59
CA SER A 84 4.59 3.57 -1.29
C SER A 84 5.27 4.53 -2.25
N TRP A 85 4.60 4.83 -3.36
CA TRP A 85 5.19 5.65 -4.42
C TRP A 85 4.13 6.55 -5.06
N HIS A 86 4.61 7.70 -5.51
CA HIS A 86 3.84 8.74 -6.20
C HIS A 86 4.70 9.21 -7.37
N ILE A 87 4.21 9.01 -8.59
CA ILE A 87 4.94 9.25 -9.82
C ILE A 87 4.13 10.24 -10.65
N VAL A 88 4.72 11.40 -10.94
CA VAL A 88 4.16 12.37 -11.88
C VAL A 88 4.85 12.19 -13.22
N SER A 89 4.09 11.73 -14.20
CA SER A 89 4.55 11.58 -15.58
C SER A 89 3.97 12.70 -16.45
N ARG A 90 4.77 13.18 -17.41
CA ARG A 90 4.36 14.21 -18.35
C ARG A 90 4.69 13.74 -19.76
N GLU A 91 3.66 13.56 -20.56
CA GLU A 91 3.79 13.06 -21.93
C GLU A 91 3.25 14.10 -22.91
N ARG A 92 3.78 14.09 -24.14
CA ARG A 92 3.27 14.97 -25.19
C ARG A 92 1.88 14.49 -25.59
N ASP A 93 0.92 15.41 -25.59
CA ASP A 93 -0.41 15.15 -26.10
C ASP A 93 -0.37 15.20 -27.64
N TRP A 94 -0.29 14.01 -28.25
CA TRP A 94 -0.28 13.86 -29.70
C TRP A 94 -1.64 14.11 -30.36
N THR A 95 -2.72 14.22 -29.58
CA THR A 95 -4.05 14.53 -30.11
C THR A 95 -4.21 16.00 -30.49
N ARG A 96 -3.31 16.86 -30.00
CA ARG A 96 -3.29 18.29 -30.30
C ARG A 96 -2.17 18.63 -31.28
N SER A 97 -2.52 19.46 -32.27
CA SER A 97 -1.57 19.99 -33.25
C SER A 97 -0.59 21.00 -32.64
N THR A 98 -0.95 21.59 -31.50
CA THR A 98 -0.09 22.48 -30.72
C THR A 98 0.76 21.70 -29.72
N LEU A 99 1.90 22.27 -29.30
CA LEU A 99 2.76 21.71 -28.24
C LEU A 99 1.99 21.68 -26.91
N SER A 100 1.26 20.60 -26.69
CA SER A 100 0.48 20.34 -25.49
C SER A 100 1.01 19.08 -24.80
N TYR A 101 0.85 19.03 -23.49
CA TYR A 101 1.33 17.94 -22.65
C TYR A 101 0.22 17.51 -21.71
N THR A 102 0.08 16.20 -21.55
CA THR A 102 -0.80 15.59 -20.55
C THR A 102 0.05 15.20 -19.35
N THR A 103 -0.44 15.52 -18.16
CA THR A 103 0.17 15.11 -16.89
C THR A 103 -0.64 13.96 -16.33
N THR A 104 -0.01 12.81 -16.12
CA THR A 104 -0.64 11.64 -15.50
C THR A 104 0.08 11.37 -14.18
N VAL A 105 -0.69 11.37 -13.09
CA VAL A 105 -0.19 11.03 -11.76
C VAL A 105 -0.54 9.57 -11.50
N SER A 106 0.47 8.74 -11.28
CA SER A 106 0.29 7.36 -10.84
C SER A 106 0.70 7.22 -9.38
N GLU A 107 -0.10 6.50 -8.62
CA GLU A 107 0.16 6.19 -7.22
C GLU A 107 0.07 4.69 -6.98
N GLY A 108 0.71 4.24 -5.90
CA GLY A 108 0.65 2.83 -5.55
C GLY A 108 1.51 2.45 -4.36
N PHE A 109 1.51 1.15 -4.10
CA PHE A 109 2.33 0.54 -3.06
C PHE A 109 2.72 -0.90 -3.41
N ASP A 110 3.78 -1.35 -2.79
CA ASP A 110 4.26 -2.73 -2.85
C ASP A 110 3.92 -3.43 -1.52
N ALA A 111 3.29 -4.60 -1.59
CA ALA A 111 2.94 -5.41 -0.43
C ALA A 111 2.91 -6.90 -0.77
N GLY A 112 3.49 -7.75 0.11
CA GLY A 112 3.50 -9.20 -0.08
C GLY A 112 4.16 -9.65 -1.40
N GLY A 113 5.17 -8.92 -1.87
CA GLY A 113 5.85 -9.18 -3.15
C GLY A 113 5.06 -8.76 -4.40
N VAL A 114 3.91 -8.09 -4.25
CA VAL A 114 3.07 -7.62 -5.36
C VAL A 114 3.05 -6.10 -5.39
N ARG A 115 3.21 -5.53 -6.59
CA ARG A 115 3.05 -4.09 -6.85
C ARG A 115 1.62 -3.78 -7.28
N PHE A 116 0.99 -2.86 -6.56
CA PHE A 116 -0.31 -2.30 -6.89
C PHE A 116 -0.16 -0.87 -7.38
N ARG A 117 -0.73 -0.58 -8.56
CA ARG A 117 -0.65 0.71 -9.25
C ARG A 117 -2.05 1.17 -9.61
N TRP A 118 -2.29 2.46 -9.49
CA TRP A 118 -3.45 3.14 -10.08
C TRP A 118 -3.04 4.52 -10.59
N ASN A 119 -3.88 5.10 -11.45
CA ASN A 119 -3.75 6.49 -11.89
C ASN A 119 -4.73 7.35 -11.08
N VAL A 120 -4.26 8.47 -10.55
CA VAL A 120 -5.08 9.36 -9.71
C VAL A 120 -6.16 10.00 -10.57
N GLY A 121 -7.42 9.85 -10.15
CA GLY A 121 -8.58 10.39 -10.85
C GLY A 121 -8.99 9.61 -12.11
N ASP A 122 -8.24 8.57 -12.48
CA ASP A 122 -8.51 7.71 -13.63
C ASP A 122 -8.97 6.34 -13.12
N SER A 123 -10.29 6.15 -13.11
CA SER A 123 -10.92 4.90 -12.74
C SER A 123 -11.83 4.44 -13.86
N PHE A 124 -11.56 3.23 -14.36
CA PHE A 124 -12.38 2.58 -15.37
C PHE A 124 -13.83 2.38 -14.89
N SER A 125 -14.00 2.02 -13.61
CA SER A 125 -15.30 1.89 -12.97
C SER A 125 -15.16 2.05 -11.45
N PRO A 126 -16.23 2.44 -10.74
CA PRO A 126 -16.19 2.54 -9.29
C PRO A 126 -15.95 1.18 -8.59
N ALA A 127 -16.05 0.05 -9.30
CA ALA A 127 -15.76 -1.27 -8.73
C ALA A 127 -14.27 -1.48 -8.39
N THR A 128 -13.39 -0.57 -8.80
CA THR A 128 -11.96 -0.67 -8.55
C THR A 128 -11.38 0.60 -7.95
N PHE A 129 -10.41 0.41 -7.07
CA PHE A 129 -9.80 1.49 -6.32
C PHE A 129 -8.89 2.37 -7.20
N SER A 130 -9.00 3.69 -7.05
CA SER A 130 -8.18 4.69 -7.78
C SER A 130 -7.71 5.87 -6.91
N ASN A 131 -7.81 5.73 -5.58
CA ASN A 131 -7.51 6.77 -4.58
C ASN A 131 -8.10 8.16 -4.88
N ALA A 132 -9.27 8.23 -5.53
CA ALA A 132 -9.90 9.48 -5.95
C ALA A 132 -10.65 10.23 -4.82
N GLY A 133 -10.50 9.81 -3.55
CA GLY A 133 -11.17 10.43 -2.41
C GLY A 133 -10.47 11.73 -1.94
N GLU A 134 -11.23 12.61 -1.29
CA GLU A 134 -10.71 13.81 -0.61
C GLU A 134 -10.98 13.73 0.91
N PRO A 135 -9.95 13.73 1.78
CA PRO A 135 -8.52 13.65 1.46
C PRO A 135 -8.12 12.27 0.90
N PRO A 136 -7.02 12.18 0.14
CA PRO A 136 -6.55 10.90 -0.40
C PRO A 136 -6.13 9.95 0.72
N LEU A 137 -6.30 8.66 0.49
CA LEU A 137 -5.87 7.62 1.40
C LEU A 137 -4.35 7.52 1.38
N SER A 138 -3.73 7.53 2.56
CA SER A 138 -2.29 7.35 2.72
C SER A 138 -1.93 5.87 2.95
N PHE A 139 -0.77 5.45 2.43
CA PHE A 139 -0.23 4.10 2.60
C PHE A 139 1.17 4.17 3.24
N PRO A 140 1.26 4.36 4.56
CA PRO A 140 2.56 4.37 5.25
C PRO A 140 3.25 3.00 5.15
N GLN A 141 4.58 3.01 5.10
CA GLN A 141 5.36 1.77 5.22
C GLN A 141 5.05 1.08 6.56
N GLY A 142 5.10 -0.25 6.57
CA GLY A 142 4.74 -1.08 7.73
C GLY A 142 3.24 -1.29 7.93
N THR A 143 2.37 -0.58 7.20
CA THR A 143 0.92 -0.76 7.29
C THR A 143 0.52 -2.16 6.83
N ALA A 144 -0.19 -2.90 7.68
CA ALA A 144 -0.73 -4.19 7.30
C ALA A 144 -1.86 -4.00 6.28
N VAL A 145 -1.82 -4.73 5.18
CA VAL A 145 -2.84 -4.68 4.13
C VAL A 145 -3.29 -6.07 3.73
N GLU A 146 -4.58 -6.18 3.41
CA GLU A 146 -5.17 -7.30 2.70
C GLU A 146 -5.85 -6.73 1.45
N VAL A 147 -5.39 -7.18 0.29
CA VAL A 147 -5.83 -6.68 -1.01
C VAL A 147 -6.45 -7.84 -1.78
N SER A 148 -7.72 -7.70 -2.16
CA SER A 148 -8.35 -8.58 -3.15
C SER A 148 -8.24 -7.91 -4.52
N TRP A 149 -7.73 -8.63 -5.50
CA TRP A 149 -7.41 -8.09 -6.82
C TRP A 149 -7.51 -9.14 -7.92
N PHE A 150 -7.48 -8.70 -9.17
CA PHE A 150 -7.36 -9.56 -10.34
C PHE A 150 -6.50 -8.88 -11.40
N VAL A 151 -5.95 -9.67 -12.32
CA VAL A 151 -5.33 -9.17 -13.54
C VAL A 151 -6.44 -8.94 -14.56
N ASP A 152 -6.56 -7.73 -15.10
CA ASP A 152 -7.61 -7.42 -16.04
C ASP A 152 -7.13 -7.45 -17.51
N PRO A 153 -7.56 -8.43 -18.32
CA PRO A 153 -7.24 -8.44 -19.74
C PRO A 153 -7.83 -7.25 -20.49
N ALA A 154 -8.91 -6.65 -19.99
CA ALA A 154 -9.51 -5.46 -20.60
C ALA A 154 -8.69 -4.18 -20.39
N SER A 155 -7.78 -4.19 -19.41
CA SER A 155 -6.92 -3.05 -19.05
C SER A 155 -5.44 -3.40 -19.21
N GLN A 156 -5.07 -4.07 -20.30
CA GLN A 156 -3.66 -4.40 -20.62
C GLN A 156 -2.95 -5.18 -19.51
N ASP A 157 -3.66 -6.12 -18.88
CA ASP A 157 -3.15 -6.95 -17.79
C ASP A 157 -2.71 -6.15 -16.54
N GLU A 158 -3.29 -4.96 -16.35
CA GLU A 158 -3.12 -4.22 -15.11
C GLU A 158 -3.79 -4.94 -13.93
N ARG A 159 -3.16 -4.83 -12.75
CA ARG A 159 -3.71 -5.38 -11.51
C ARG A 159 -4.72 -4.41 -10.94
N ARG A 160 -5.99 -4.80 -10.92
CA ARG A 160 -7.07 -3.96 -10.41
C ARG A 160 -7.45 -4.38 -8.99
N ILE A 161 -7.41 -3.41 -8.07
CA ILE A 161 -7.78 -3.61 -6.66
C ILE A 161 -9.31 -3.56 -6.54
N VAL A 162 -9.90 -4.63 -6.01
CA VAL A 162 -11.35 -4.79 -5.84
C VAL A 162 -11.78 -4.57 -4.39
N ARG A 163 -10.98 -5.04 -3.44
CA ARG A 163 -11.25 -4.85 -2.01
C ARG A 163 -9.94 -4.54 -1.31
N LEU A 164 -9.95 -3.54 -0.45
CA LEU A 164 -8.79 -3.12 0.32
C LEU A 164 -9.18 -3.06 1.80
N ARG A 165 -8.48 -3.85 2.60
CA ARG A 165 -8.49 -3.74 4.05
C ARG A 165 -7.12 -3.30 4.54
N MET A 166 -7.11 -2.37 5.46
CA MET A 166 -5.88 -1.85 6.06
C MET A 166 -5.93 -2.05 7.57
N GLY A 167 -4.80 -2.38 8.20
CA GLY A 167 -4.65 -2.27 9.64
C GLY A 167 -4.87 -0.82 10.08
N LEU A 168 -5.26 -0.60 11.34
CA LEU A 168 -5.17 0.75 11.88
C LEU A 168 -3.72 1.24 11.71
N PRO A 169 -3.49 2.53 11.36
CA PRO A 169 -2.16 3.10 11.37
C PRO A 169 -1.53 2.81 12.73
N GLY A 170 -0.48 1.98 12.75
CA GLY A 170 0.15 1.56 13.98
C GLY A 170 -0.33 0.26 14.63
N GLU A 171 -1.27 -0.54 14.12
CA GLU A 171 -1.74 -1.73 14.86
C GLU A 171 -0.70 -2.89 14.89
N ARG A 172 0.01 -3.09 13.77
CA ARG A 172 1.19 -3.97 13.72
C ARG A 172 2.49 -3.25 14.02
N ALA A 173 2.58 -1.97 13.66
CA ALA A 173 3.74 -1.16 14.02
C ALA A 173 3.83 -1.08 15.56
N THR A 174 2.79 -0.69 16.30
CA THR A 174 2.87 -0.64 17.78
C THR A 174 3.15 -1.96 18.47
N SER A 175 2.69 -3.11 17.97
CA SER A 175 3.01 -4.40 18.61
C SER A 175 4.42 -4.88 18.26
N ALA A 176 4.84 -4.77 17.00
CA ALA A 176 6.21 -5.10 16.59
C ALA A 176 7.23 -4.07 17.10
N ASP A 177 6.84 -2.79 17.21
CA ASP A 177 7.61 -1.68 17.77
C ASP A 177 7.64 -1.75 19.29
N ALA A 178 6.58 -2.20 19.97
CA ALA A 178 6.62 -2.47 21.40
C ALA A 178 7.46 -3.72 21.71
N GLU A 179 7.34 -4.79 20.90
CA GLU A 179 8.21 -5.97 21.00
C GLU A 179 9.66 -5.58 20.76
N PHE A 180 9.94 -4.80 19.72
CA PHE A 180 11.27 -4.34 19.40
C PHE A 180 11.80 -3.33 20.43
N ALA A 181 10.97 -2.41 20.92
CA ALA A 181 11.34 -1.49 22.00
C ALA A 181 11.65 -2.24 23.30
N ALA A 182 10.92 -3.32 23.62
CA ALA A 182 11.23 -4.19 24.74
C ALA A 182 12.57 -4.91 24.55
N VAL A 183 12.89 -5.31 23.31
CA VAL A 183 14.20 -5.91 22.96
C VAL A 183 15.32 -4.88 23.12
N ILE A 184 15.15 -3.65 22.64
CA ILE A 184 16.13 -2.57 22.80
C ILE A 184 16.29 -2.18 24.28
N ALA A 185 15.20 -2.08 25.04
CA ALA A 185 15.26 -1.84 26.49
C ALA A 185 15.99 -2.98 27.22
N GLY A 186 15.75 -4.24 26.83
CA GLY A 186 16.47 -5.40 27.34
C GLY A 186 17.95 -5.38 26.99
N PHE A 187 18.30 -4.95 25.78
CA PHE A 187 19.67 -4.80 25.31
C PHE A 187 20.42 -3.70 26.08
N VAL A 188 19.81 -2.52 26.26
CA VAL A 188 20.36 -1.44 27.07
C VAL A 188 20.54 -1.87 28.53
N ALA A 189 19.56 -2.56 29.12
CA ALA A 189 19.69 -3.08 30.48
C ALA A 189 20.81 -4.13 30.62
N ALA A 190 21.03 -4.96 29.60
CA ALA A 190 22.16 -5.90 29.57
C ALA A 190 23.51 -5.18 29.48
N LEU A 191 23.59 -4.09 28.69
CA LEU A 191 24.78 -3.24 28.62
C LEU A 191 25.05 -2.49 29.94
N GLU A 192 24.03 -1.93 30.58
CA GLU A 192 24.18 -1.21 31.86
C GLU A 192 24.56 -2.11 33.03
N SER A 193 24.05 -3.35 33.04
CA SER A 193 24.28 -4.30 34.15
C SER A 193 25.62 -5.05 34.06
N GLY A 194 26.39 -4.88 32.98
CA GLY A 194 27.66 -5.61 32.80
C GLY A 194 27.49 -7.12 32.62
N ASN A 195 26.29 -7.60 32.31
CA ASN A 195 25.99 -9.02 32.26
C ASN A 195 26.21 -9.57 30.85
N GLY A 196 27.45 -9.99 30.57
CA GLY A 196 27.84 -10.58 29.28
C GLY A 196 27.02 -11.82 28.88
N ALA A 197 26.55 -12.61 29.84
CA ALA A 197 25.69 -13.76 29.56
C ALA A 197 24.31 -13.33 29.02
N ARG A 198 23.69 -12.32 29.66
CA ARG A 198 22.42 -11.76 29.19
C ARG A 198 22.56 -11.05 27.84
N LEU A 199 23.70 -10.40 27.60
CA LEU A 199 24.01 -9.82 26.30
C LEU A 199 24.12 -10.91 25.22
N SER A 200 24.82 -12.01 25.51
CA SER A 200 24.99 -13.13 24.58
C SER A 200 23.66 -13.74 24.13
N GLU A 201 22.67 -13.82 25.03
CA GLU A 201 21.34 -14.29 24.68
C GLU A 201 20.69 -13.39 23.63
N LEU A 202 20.87 -12.08 23.71
CA LEU A 202 20.27 -11.08 22.79
C LEU A 202 20.97 -10.99 21.43
N MET A 203 22.00 -11.80 21.20
CA MET A 203 22.81 -11.79 19.98
C MET A 203 22.57 -13.03 19.13
N HIS A 204 22.70 -12.87 17.82
CA HIS A 204 22.67 -13.97 16.87
C HIS A 204 24.11 -14.31 16.47
N PHE A 205 24.69 -15.31 17.13
CA PHE A 205 26.03 -15.77 16.81
C PHE A 205 26.05 -16.62 15.52
N PRO A 206 27.05 -16.45 14.64
CA PRO A 206 28.13 -15.47 14.74
C PRO A 206 27.68 -14.04 14.40
N VAL A 207 28.16 -13.06 15.17
CA VAL A 207 27.81 -11.64 14.99
C VAL A 207 28.87 -10.98 14.13
N SER A 208 28.49 -10.25 13.10
CA SER A 208 29.45 -9.50 12.28
C SER A 208 29.80 -8.17 12.95
N LEU A 209 31.06 -7.96 13.31
CA LEU A 209 31.63 -6.71 13.81
C LEU A 209 32.61 -6.14 12.77
N GLY A 210 32.20 -5.13 12.01
CA GLY A 210 33.08 -4.52 11.00
C GLY A 210 33.63 -5.53 9.98
N GLY A 211 32.87 -6.59 9.66
CA GLY A 211 33.29 -7.68 8.77
C GLY A 211 33.96 -8.87 9.46
N HIS A 212 34.20 -8.81 10.78
CA HIS A 212 34.72 -9.94 11.56
C HIS A 212 33.60 -10.71 12.24
N LEU A 213 33.60 -12.04 12.13
CA LEU A 213 32.62 -12.90 12.78
C LEU A 213 33.05 -13.20 14.21
N LEU A 214 32.24 -12.77 15.18
CA LEU A 214 32.45 -13.01 16.60
C LEU A 214 31.64 -14.21 17.08
N GLY A 215 32.26 -15.05 17.91
CA GLY A 215 31.61 -16.19 18.59
C GLY A 215 31.07 -15.82 19.97
N PRO A 216 30.29 -16.71 20.60
CA PRO A 216 29.69 -16.48 21.92
C PRO A 216 30.72 -16.25 23.03
N GLU A 217 31.91 -16.83 22.92
CA GLU A 217 33.01 -16.63 23.87
C GLU A 217 33.59 -15.20 23.88
N GLN A 218 33.25 -14.38 22.89
CA GLN A 218 33.73 -13.00 22.73
C GLN A 218 32.69 -11.94 23.19
N ALA A 219 31.57 -12.38 23.77
CA ALA A 219 30.48 -11.51 24.21
C ALA A 219 30.90 -10.46 25.25
N GLU A 220 31.83 -10.79 26.14
CA GLU A 220 32.35 -9.88 27.16
C GLU A 220 33.23 -8.77 26.55
N SER A 221 34.05 -9.11 25.56
CA SER A 221 34.84 -8.14 24.80
C SER A 221 33.96 -7.19 23.98
N LEU A 222 32.84 -7.70 23.46
CA LEU A 222 31.87 -6.88 22.75
C LEU A 222 31.08 -5.97 23.70
N TRP A 223 30.72 -6.46 24.89
CA TRP A 223 30.13 -5.61 25.92
C TRP A 223 31.01 -4.39 26.20
N ALA A 224 32.31 -4.60 26.41
CA ALA A 224 33.26 -3.51 26.65
C ALA A 224 33.37 -2.52 25.48
N ALA A 225 33.20 -3.00 24.24
CA ALA A 225 33.19 -2.15 23.05
C ALA A 225 31.90 -1.33 22.88
N LEU A 226 30.80 -1.75 23.52
CA LEU A 226 29.48 -1.14 23.41
C LEU A 226 29.03 -0.38 24.67
N SER A 227 29.76 -0.51 25.78
CA SER A 227 29.50 0.17 27.05
C SER A 227 29.86 1.66 27.03
N MET A 228 29.47 2.38 25.97
CA MET A 228 29.65 3.82 25.83
C MET A 228 28.37 4.54 26.30
N PRO A 229 28.44 5.46 27.27
CA PRO A 229 27.25 6.15 27.78
C PRO A 229 26.44 6.87 26.68
N ALA A 230 27.12 7.43 25.66
CA ALA A 230 26.47 8.08 24.53
C ALA A 230 25.64 7.09 23.68
N LEU A 231 26.11 5.85 23.54
CA LEU A 231 25.40 4.81 22.80
C LEU A 231 24.14 4.38 23.55
N HIS A 232 24.19 4.26 24.88
CA HIS A 232 23.04 3.89 25.70
C HIS A 232 21.91 4.92 25.58
N THR A 233 22.24 6.20 25.76
CA THR A 233 21.27 7.31 25.63
C THR A 233 20.67 7.38 24.23
N CYS A 234 21.48 7.18 23.20
CA CYS A 234 20.97 7.12 21.84
C CYS A 234 20.02 5.94 21.64
N LEU A 235 20.37 4.73 22.09
CA LEU A 235 19.51 3.54 21.93
C LEU A 235 18.17 3.66 22.63
N GLN A 236 18.08 4.38 23.75
CA GLN A 236 16.82 4.63 24.45
C GLN A 236 15.85 5.54 23.67
N THR A 237 16.36 6.33 22.72
CA THR A 237 15.59 7.37 22.01
C THR A 237 15.59 7.21 20.50
N ALA A 238 16.41 6.30 19.97
CA ALA A 238 16.59 6.10 18.55
C ALA A 238 15.36 5.44 17.92
N VAL A 239 14.98 5.95 16.76
CA VAL A 239 13.97 5.34 15.89
C VAL A 239 14.70 4.36 14.97
N ALA A 240 14.17 3.14 14.85
CA ALA A 240 14.75 2.12 13.97
C ALA A 240 14.24 2.28 12.54
N ASP A 241 15.15 2.14 11.58
CA ASP A 241 14.83 2.03 10.16
C ASP A 241 14.49 0.57 9.82
N ASP A 242 13.42 0.34 9.07
CA ASP A 242 13.17 -0.97 8.47
C ASP A 242 14.08 -1.17 7.23
N VAL A 243 14.72 -2.34 7.14
CA VAL A 243 15.61 -2.73 6.03
C VAL A 243 14.89 -3.73 5.13
N SER A 244 15.21 -3.73 3.82
CA SER A 244 14.55 -4.54 2.80
C SER A 244 14.63 -6.06 3.02
N ASP A 245 15.58 -6.54 3.83
CA ASP A 245 15.73 -7.94 4.22
C ASP A 245 14.85 -8.34 5.43
N GLY A 246 14.02 -7.42 5.93
CA GLY A 246 13.19 -7.62 7.12
C GLY A 246 13.92 -7.42 8.45
N SER A 247 15.17 -6.94 8.42
CA SER A 247 15.91 -6.51 9.61
C SER A 247 15.58 -5.07 9.99
N ARG A 248 15.96 -4.68 11.21
CA ARG A 248 15.83 -3.32 11.73
C ARG A 248 17.19 -2.73 12.04
N ARG A 249 17.41 -1.50 11.61
CA ARG A 249 18.68 -0.79 11.75
C ARG A 249 18.55 0.40 12.67
N ILE A 250 19.48 0.54 13.61
CA ILE A 250 19.62 1.72 14.46
C ILE A 250 21.01 2.31 14.22
N VAL A 251 21.08 3.62 13.99
CA VAL A 251 22.34 4.35 13.82
C VAL A 251 22.52 5.33 14.97
N CYS A 252 23.57 5.12 15.75
CA CYS A 252 23.89 5.90 16.94
C CYS A 252 25.37 6.31 16.94
N HIS A 253 25.66 7.60 16.80
CA HIS A 253 27.03 8.15 16.93
C HIS A 253 28.10 7.41 16.11
N GLY A 254 27.80 7.06 14.86
CA GLY A 254 28.73 6.32 13.99
C GLY A 254 28.76 4.81 14.23
N VAL A 255 27.89 4.29 15.10
CA VAL A 255 27.65 2.86 15.31
C VAL A 255 26.33 2.48 14.65
N THR A 256 26.37 1.52 13.72
CA THR A 256 25.18 0.93 13.11
C THR A 256 24.93 -0.45 13.71
N LEU A 257 23.76 -0.64 14.31
CA LEU A 257 23.28 -1.90 14.87
C LEU A 257 22.17 -2.45 13.97
N VAL A 258 22.29 -3.70 13.54
CA VAL A 258 21.27 -4.39 12.73
C VAL A 258 20.72 -5.58 13.49
N PHE A 259 19.41 -5.55 13.75
CA PHE A 259 18.68 -6.60 14.43
C PHE A 259 17.84 -7.39 13.43
N ALA A 260 17.87 -8.71 13.51
CA ALA A 260 17.09 -9.58 12.65
C ALA A 260 16.28 -10.59 13.49
N ARG A 261 15.18 -11.08 12.93
CA ARG A 261 14.43 -12.19 13.55
C ARG A 261 15.13 -13.52 13.29
N THR A 262 15.28 -14.31 14.34
CA THR A 262 15.73 -15.70 14.26
C THR A 262 14.63 -16.60 13.67
N ALA A 263 14.98 -17.84 13.32
CA ALA A 263 14.00 -18.85 12.88
C ALA A 263 12.89 -19.11 13.93
N ALA A 264 13.17 -18.87 15.22
CA ALA A 264 12.20 -18.94 16.31
C ALA A 264 11.37 -17.65 16.49
N GLY A 265 11.56 -16.65 15.62
CA GLY A 265 10.81 -15.40 15.61
C GLY A 265 11.33 -14.29 16.53
N ALA A 266 12.33 -14.56 17.38
CA ALA A 266 12.89 -13.58 18.31
C ALA A 266 13.87 -12.63 17.62
N TRP A 267 13.78 -11.33 17.92
CA TRP A 267 14.75 -10.31 17.50
C TRP A 267 16.09 -10.48 18.21
N ARG A 268 17.17 -10.50 17.44
CA ARG A 268 18.55 -10.61 17.95
C ARG A 268 19.47 -9.69 17.16
N LEU A 269 20.51 -9.18 17.83
CA LEU A 269 21.55 -8.39 17.15
C LEU A 269 22.34 -9.31 16.21
N ARG A 270 22.37 -8.98 14.92
CA ARG A 270 23.06 -9.74 13.87
C ARG A 270 24.38 -9.10 13.45
N GLU A 271 24.37 -7.77 13.30
CA GLU A 271 25.52 -7.04 12.78
C GLU A 271 25.75 -5.73 13.54
N LEU A 272 27.02 -5.39 13.70
CA LEU A 272 27.50 -4.16 14.28
C LEU A 272 28.60 -3.56 13.41
N HIS A 273 28.46 -2.29 13.08
CA HIS A 273 29.47 -1.54 12.35
C HIS A 273 29.84 -0.30 13.14
N GLN A 274 31.13 -0.07 13.40
CA GLN A 274 31.63 1.18 13.97
C GLN A 274 32.43 1.90 12.88
N GLY A 275 32.02 3.11 12.50
CA GLY A 275 32.71 3.94 11.51
C GLY A 275 31.86 4.31 10.29
N SER A 276 32.14 5.50 9.76
CA SER A 276 31.59 6.11 8.53
C SER A 276 31.90 5.32 7.27
#